data_AF-A0A2V5Y3U7-F1
#
_entry.id   AF-A0A2V5Y3U7-F1
#
_cell.length_a   1.000
_cell.length_b   1.000
_cell.length_c   1.000
_cell.angle_alpha   90.00
_cell.angle_beta   90.00
_cell.angle_gamma   90.00
#
_symmetry.space_group_name_H-M   'P 1'
#
loop_
_entity.id
_entity.type
_entity.pdbx_description
1 polymer ?
#
loop_
_entity_poly.entity_id
_entity_poly.type
_entity_poly.pdbx_seq_one_letter_code
_entity_poly.pdbx_strand_id
1 'polypeptide(L)'
;MSIPFNRLRELVFQANSNDLWPMLRSDHWIRQKAAGSINPAQVETVLIQLSEHWPETAQPLAEIVEQFPLGEAALLHLLAVSSICAARLTHDPDILLWLCQPQICAAPRGYAEMLGYLQRSAGNSIADQGFSALRLWKGREMTRIAVRELANVASLEETTGELSQVAEICIRNVFEHWNAELRQQYGSPKAEFAILALGKLGGGELNHSSD
;
A
#
# COMPACT_ATOMS: atom_id res chain seq x y z
N MET A 1 -5.13 3.79 -43.76
CA MET A 1 -6.02 2.76 -44.34
C MET A 1 -6.46 1.89 -43.19
N SER A 2 -7.70 2.10 -42.75
CA SER A 2 -8.27 1.57 -41.52
C SER A 2 -8.40 0.05 -41.56
N ILE A 3 -7.92 -0.64 -40.53
CA ILE A 3 -8.18 -2.06 -40.35
C ILE A 3 -9.69 -2.20 -40.03
N PRO A 4 -10.46 -2.99 -40.79
CA PRO A 4 -11.91 -3.05 -40.60
C PRO A 4 -12.27 -3.74 -39.29
N PHE A 5 -13.28 -3.19 -38.62
CA PHE A 5 -13.85 -3.55 -37.32
C PHE A 5 -14.30 -5.02 -37.17
N ASN A 6 -14.26 -5.81 -38.26
CA ASN A 6 -14.76 -7.19 -38.29
C ASN A 6 -13.75 -8.26 -37.86
N ARG A 7 -12.45 -7.95 -37.68
CA ARG A 7 -11.47 -8.96 -37.20
C ARG A 7 -11.47 -9.19 -35.70
N LEU A 8 -12.01 -8.27 -34.90
CA LEU A 8 -12.18 -8.47 -33.45
C LEU A 8 -13.36 -9.40 -33.13
N ARG A 9 -14.35 -9.54 -34.02
CA ARG A 9 -15.50 -10.44 -33.81
C ARG A 9 -15.16 -11.91 -34.01
N GLU A 10 -14.19 -12.25 -34.85
CA GLU A 10 -13.84 -13.65 -35.12
C GLU A 10 -12.94 -14.27 -34.04
N LEU A 11 -12.11 -13.47 -33.35
CA LEU A 11 -11.36 -13.94 -32.17
C LEU A 11 -12.25 -14.06 -30.91
N VAL A 12 -13.41 -13.42 -30.89
CA VAL A 12 -14.40 -13.49 -29.80
C VAL A 12 -15.25 -14.77 -29.87
N PHE A 13 -15.25 -15.50 -30.99
CA PHE A 13 -16.08 -16.70 -31.17
C PHE A 13 -15.43 -18.04 -30.74
N GLN A 14 -14.22 -18.00 -30.18
CA GLN A 14 -13.55 -19.19 -29.61
C GLN A 14 -13.46 -19.18 -28.08
N ALA A 15 -13.86 -18.09 -27.41
CA ALA A 15 -14.01 -18.08 -25.96
C ALA A 15 -15.38 -18.64 -25.59
N ASN A 16 -15.43 -19.59 -24.65
CA ASN A 16 -16.67 -20.15 -24.15
C ASN A 16 -17.61 -19.02 -23.70
N SER A 17 -18.87 -19.08 -24.14
CA SER A 17 -19.89 -18.06 -23.82
C SER A 17 -20.12 -17.80 -22.32
N ASN A 18 -19.61 -18.66 -21.43
CA ASN A 18 -19.62 -18.47 -19.97
C ASN A 18 -18.50 -17.56 -19.43
N ASP A 19 -17.41 -17.33 -20.18
CA ASP A 19 -16.26 -16.53 -19.73
C ASP A 19 -16.39 -15.04 -20.09
N LEU A 20 -17.27 -14.71 -21.05
CA LEU A 20 -17.49 -13.35 -21.53
C LEU A 20 -18.41 -12.52 -20.62
N TRP A 21 -19.33 -13.16 -19.89
CA TRP A 21 -20.29 -12.48 -19.02
C TRP A 21 -19.68 -11.89 -17.74
N PRO A 22 -18.75 -12.57 -17.03
CA PRO A 22 -18.03 -11.99 -15.90
C PRO A 22 -17.15 -10.79 -16.32
N MET A 23 -16.44 -10.88 -17.45
CA MET A 23 -15.58 -9.81 -17.97
C MET A 23 -16.36 -8.55 -18.39
N LEU A 24 -17.49 -8.70 -19.08
CA LEU A 24 -18.32 -7.55 -19.45
C LEU A 24 -18.93 -6.85 -18.22
N ARG A 25 -19.19 -7.61 -17.15
CA ARG A 25 -19.67 -7.07 -15.87
C ARG A 25 -18.56 -6.34 -15.12
N SER A 26 -17.32 -6.83 -15.14
CA SER A 26 -16.17 -6.14 -14.54
C SER A 26 -15.88 -4.82 -15.24
N ASP A 27 -15.90 -4.77 -16.57
CA ASP A 27 -15.64 -3.53 -17.33
C ASP A 27 -16.67 -2.44 -17.06
N HIS A 28 -17.96 -2.80 -17.02
CA HIS A 28 -19.02 -1.85 -16.68
C HIS A 28 -18.89 -1.36 -15.22
N TRP A 29 -18.61 -2.27 -14.29
CA TRP A 29 -18.42 -1.95 -12.88
C TRP A 29 -17.23 -0.99 -12.68
N ILE A 30 -16.07 -1.28 -13.27
CA ILE A 30 -14.88 -0.42 -13.18
C ILE A 30 -15.20 1.00 -13.67
N ARG A 31 -15.81 1.12 -14.87
CA ARG A 31 -16.18 2.43 -15.43
C ARG A 31 -17.16 3.18 -14.54
N GLN A 32 -18.12 2.48 -13.95
CA GLN A 32 -19.07 3.07 -13.02
C GLN A 32 -18.37 3.62 -11.77
N LYS A 33 -17.46 2.85 -11.16
CA LYS A 33 -16.69 3.28 -9.98
C LYS A 33 -15.77 4.46 -10.29
N ALA A 34 -15.08 4.40 -11.44
CA ALA A 34 -14.17 5.45 -11.88
C ALA A 34 -14.88 6.78 -12.16
N ALA A 35 -16.05 6.75 -12.82
CA ALA A 35 -16.80 7.94 -13.21
C ALA A 35 -17.19 8.85 -12.03
N GLY A 36 -17.37 8.29 -10.83
CA GLY A 36 -17.71 9.03 -9.62
C GLY A 36 -16.51 9.65 -8.89
N SER A 37 -15.29 9.37 -9.32
CA SER A 37 -14.06 9.83 -8.65
C SER A 37 -13.54 11.16 -9.20
N ILE A 38 -12.67 11.84 -8.45
CA ILE A 38 -12.04 13.10 -8.88
C ILE A 38 -11.03 12.90 -10.03
N ASN A 39 -10.53 11.68 -10.24
CA ASN A 39 -9.62 11.32 -11.33
C ASN A 39 -10.03 9.98 -11.94
N PRO A 40 -11.08 9.96 -12.79
CA PRO A 40 -11.63 8.73 -13.35
C PRO A 40 -10.61 7.89 -14.12
N ALA A 41 -9.76 8.52 -14.94
CA ALA A 41 -8.78 7.80 -15.75
C ALA A 41 -7.77 7.01 -14.90
N GLN A 42 -7.32 7.60 -13.79
CA GLN A 42 -6.41 6.93 -12.87
C GLN A 42 -7.12 5.77 -12.15
N VAL A 43 -8.33 6.00 -11.63
CA VAL A 43 -9.10 4.95 -10.94
C VAL A 43 -9.42 3.79 -11.87
N GLU A 44 -9.86 4.05 -13.10
CA GLU A 44 -10.13 3.01 -14.10
C GLU A 44 -8.86 2.20 -14.39
N THR A 45 -7.73 2.86 -14.66
CA THR A 45 -6.45 2.19 -14.92
C THR A 45 -6.03 1.29 -13.76
N VAL A 46 -6.14 1.79 -12.52
CA VAL A 46 -5.76 1.04 -11.33
C VAL A 46 -6.65 -0.17 -11.11
N LEU A 47 -7.98 -0.02 -11.25
CA LEU A 47 -8.90 -1.12 -11.06
C LEU A 47 -8.75 -2.20 -12.15
N ILE A 48 -8.45 -1.82 -13.39
CA ILE A 48 -8.10 -2.76 -14.46
C ILE A 48 -6.84 -3.55 -14.06
N GLN A 49 -5.75 -2.85 -13.71
CA GLN A 49 -4.48 -3.48 -13.34
C GLN A 49 -4.62 -4.41 -12.12
N LEU A 50 -5.40 -3.99 -11.12
CA LEU A 50 -5.71 -4.81 -9.96
C LEU A 50 -6.50 -6.06 -10.35
N SER A 51 -7.48 -5.94 -11.26
CA SER A 51 -8.29 -7.08 -11.70
C SER A 51 -7.48 -8.12 -12.48
N GLU A 52 -6.48 -7.69 -13.26
CA GLU A 52 -5.60 -8.56 -14.03
C GLU A 52 -4.66 -9.39 -13.14
N HIS A 53 -4.25 -8.84 -12.00
CA HIS A 53 -3.30 -9.46 -11.07
C HIS A 53 -3.94 -9.88 -9.74
N TRP A 54 -5.28 -9.94 -9.69
CA TRP A 54 -5.99 -10.22 -8.45
C TRP A 54 -5.77 -11.68 -8.02
N PRO A 55 -5.48 -11.96 -6.73
CA PRO A 55 -5.27 -13.33 -6.28
C PRO A 55 -6.54 -14.19 -6.47
N GLU A 56 -6.42 -15.31 -7.17
CA GLU A 56 -7.56 -16.22 -7.45
C GLU A 56 -8.22 -16.79 -6.19
N THR A 57 -7.47 -16.88 -5.10
CA THR A 57 -7.92 -17.39 -3.80
C THR A 57 -8.60 -16.33 -2.93
N ALA A 58 -8.53 -15.05 -3.31
CA ALA A 58 -9.13 -13.95 -2.58
C ALA A 58 -10.61 -13.78 -2.94
N GLN A 59 -11.34 -13.05 -2.09
CA GLN A 59 -12.69 -12.59 -2.44
C GLN A 59 -12.63 -11.71 -3.70
N PRO A 60 -13.70 -11.67 -4.53
CA PRO A 60 -13.72 -10.85 -5.73
C PRO A 60 -13.35 -9.40 -5.46
N LEU A 61 -12.49 -8.81 -6.30
CA LEU A 61 -12.05 -7.41 -6.16
C LEU A 61 -13.21 -6.42 -5.96
N ALA A 62 -14.32 -6.64 -6.69
CA ALA A 62 -15.49 -5.79 -6.58
C ALA A 62 -16.09 -5.79 -5.15
N GLU A 63 -16.19 -6.96 -4.54
CA GLU A 63 -16.69 -7.10 -3.16
C GLU A 63 -15.73 -6.44 -2.17
N ILE A 64 -14.42 -6.62 -2.36
CA ILE A 64 -13.38 -6.03 -1.52
C ILE A 64 -13.41 -4.50 -1.56
N VAL A 65 -13.61 -3.90 -2.73
CA VAL A 65 -13.73 -2.45 -2.89
C VAL A 65 -15.02 -1.92 -2.28
N GLU A 66 -16.15 -2.60 -2.51
CA GLU A 66 -17.47 -2.18 -1.99
C GLU A 66 -17.59 -2.34 -0.47
N GLN A 67 -16.92 -3.33 0.10
CA GLN A 67 -16.93 -3.63 1.54
C GLN A 67 -15.71 -3.07 2.28
N PHE A 68 -14.95 -2.17 1.64
CA PHE A 68 -13.73 -1.63 2.25
C PHE A 68 -14.03 -1.02 3.64
N PRO A 69 -13.27 -1.35 4.70
CA PRO A 69 -13.65 -1.02 6.08
C PRO A 69 -13.84 0.47 6.38
N LEU A 70 -13.14 1.35 5.65
CA LEU A 70 -13.25 2.81 5.78
C LEU A 70 -14.21 3.43 4.75
N GLY A 71 -14.97 2.59 4.05
CA GLY A 71 -15.88 2.96 2.99
C GLY A 71 -15.25 2.95 1.60
N GLU A 72 -16.01 2.48 0.63
CA GLU A 72 -15.64 2.46 -0.79
C GLU A 72 -15.12 3.83 -1.29
N ALA A 73 -15.79 4.91 -0.90
CA ALA A 73 -15.44 6.26 -1.30
C ALA A 73 -14.01 6.65 -0.85
N ALA A 74 -13.57 6.24 0.34
CA ALA A 74 -12.23 6.54 0.83
C ALA A 74 -11.15 5.82 0.02
N LEU A 75 -11.37 4.54 -0.33
CA LEU A 75 -10.47 3.79 -1.18
C LEU A 75 -10.39 4.41 -2.59
N LEU A 76 -11.53 4.67 -3.23
CA LEU A 76 -11.56 5.29 -4.55
C LEU A 76 -10.92 6.68 -4.54
N HIS A 77 -11.09 7.44 -3.46
CA HIS A 77 -10.44 8.74 -3.29
C HIS A 77 -8.91 8.59 -3.19
N LEU A 78 -8.40 7.65 -2.40
CA LEU A 78 -6.97 7.31 -2.33
C LEU A 78 -6.42 6.97 -3.72
N LEU A 79 -7.11 6.10 -4.45
CA LEU A 79 -6.71 5.69 -5.79
C LEU A 79 -6.71 6.86 -6.77
N ALA A 80 -7.60 7.83 -6.60
CA ALA A 80 -7.70 8.99 -7.48
C ALA A 80 -6.60 10.04 -7.21
N VAL A 81 -6.24 10.27 -5.94
CA VAL A 81 -5.35 11.37 -5.54
C VAL A 81 -3.89 10.96 -5.31
N SER A 82 -3.62 9.69 -5.03
CA SER A 82 -2.26 9.21 -4.72
C SER A 82 -1.79 8.19 -5.75
N SER A 83 -1.07 8.66 -6.77
CA SER A 83 -0.43 7.78 -7.77
C SER A 83 0.58 6.81 -7.14
N ILE A 84 1.23 7.22 -6.05
CA ILE A 84 2.16 6.37 -5.29
C ILE A 84 1.41 5.21 -4.61
N CYS A 85 0.29 5.48 -3.93
CA CYS A 85 -0.49 4.40 -3.30
C CYS A 85 -1.14 3.51 -4.36
N ALA A 86 -1.66 4.10 -5.43
CA ALA A 86 -2.17 3.38 -6.59
C ALA A 86 -1.13 2.40 -7.17
N ALA A 87 0.09 2.88 -7.46
CA ALA A 87 1.17 2.04 -7.98
C ALA A 87 1.60 0.92 -7.02
N ARG A 88 1.57 1.17 -5.70
CA ARG A 88 1.85 0.12 -4.71
C ARG A 88 0.77 -0.96 -4.71
N LEU A 89 -0.51 -0.56 -4.73
CA LEU A 89 -1.63 -1.50 -4.72
C LEU A 89 -1.65 -2.35 -6.00
N THR A 90 -1.36 -1.76 -7.16
CA THR A 90 -1.31 -2.52 -8.43
C THR A 90 -0.12 -3.47 -8.48
N HIS A 91 1.02 -3.10 -7.91
CA HIS A 91 2.19 -3.97 -7.82
C HIS A 91 2.01 -5.09 -6.79
N ASP A 92 1.33 -4.82 -5.67
CA ASP A 92 1.15 -5.76 -4.56
C ASP A 92 -0.32 -5.73 -4.07
N PRO A 93 -1.21 -6.52 -4.70
CA PRO A 93 -2.64 -6.59 -4.35
C PRO A 93 -2.89 -7.07 -2.91
N ASP A 94 -1.95 -7.79 -2.30
CA ASP A 94 -2.06 -8.23 -0.90
C ASP A 94 -2.11 -7.05 0.08
N ILE A 95 -1.62 -5.87 -0.33
CA ILE A 95 -1.77 -4.64 0.45
C ILE A 95 -3.26 -4.32 0.62
N LEU A 96 -4.07 -4.44 -0.43
CA LEU A 96 -5.50 -4.15 -0.34
C LEU A 96 -6.20 -5.16 0.59
N LEU A 97 -5.87 -6.45 0.47
CA LEU A 97 -6.40 -7.50 1.34
C LEU A 97 -6.00 -7.28 2.81
N TRP A 98 -4.77 -6.83 3.05
CA TRP A 98 -4.29 -6.47 4.38
C TRP A 98 -5.04 -5.25 4.94
N LEU A 99 -5.29 -4.22 4.13
CA LEU A 99 -6.08 -3.04 4.54
C LEU A 99 -7.56 -3.39 4.80
N CYS A 100 -8.09 -4.47 4.24
CA CYS A 100 -9.47 -4.90 4.50
C CYS A 100 -9.66 -5.50 5.89
N GLN A 101 -8.59 -5.77 6.62
CA GLN A 101 -8.65 -6.26 7.99
C GLN A 101 -9.02 -5.11 8.94
N PRO A 102 -10.16 -5.16 9.66
CA PRO A 102 -10.60 -4.06 10.53
C PRO A 102 -9.56 -3.68 11.59
N GLN A 103 -8.86 -4.67 12.16
CA GLN A 103 -7.79 -4.45 13.14
C GLN A 103 -6.59 -3.67 12.59
N ILE A 104 -6.44 -3.61 11.25
CA ILE A 104 -5.36 -2.87 10.60
C ILE A 104 -5.81 -1.44 10.32
N CYS A 105 -6.96 -1.26 9.67
CA CYS A 105 -7.36 0.07 9.17
C CYS A 105 -8.20 0.90 10.13
N ALA A 106 -8.89 0.30 11.09
CA ALA A 106 -9.89 1.00 11.89
C ALA A 106 -9.31 1.83 13.04
N ALA A 107 -8.04 1.65 13.40
CA ALA A 107 -7.44 2.26 14.59
C ALA A 107 -6.02 2.79 14.35
N PRO A 108 -5.57 3.78 15.16
CA PRO A 108 -4.17 4.16 15.21
C PRO A 108 -3.31 2.99 15.72
N ARG A 109 -2.12 2.86 15.14
CA ARG A 109 -1.14 1.84 15.48
C ARG A 109 0.08 2.52 16.06
N GLY A 110 0.39 2.17 17.30
CA GLY A 110 1.57 2.68 17.98
C GLY A 110 2.86 2.00 17.55
N TYR A 111 3.99 2.59 17.94
CA TYR A 111 5.34 2.12 17.64
C TYR A 111 5.53 0.62 17.89
N ALA A 112 5.17 0.14 19.10
CA ALA A 112 5.36 -1.26 19.49
C ALA A 112 4.53 -2.23 18.62
N GLU A 113 3.32 -1.82 18.24
CA GLU A 113 2.43 -2.63 17.41
C GLU A 113 2.95 -2.73 15.97
N MET A 114 3.38 -1.60 15.41
CA MET A 114 3.98 -1.51 14.08
C MET A 114 5.29 -2.31 14.01
N LEU A 115 6.18 -2.15 15.00
CA LEU A 115 7.43 -2.90 15.08
C LEU A 115 7.18 -4.41 15.23
N GLY A 116 6.26 -4.80 16.11
CA GLY A 116 5.92 -6.20 16.30
C GLY A 116 5.33 -6.85 15.03
N TYR A 117 4.56 -6.09 14.24
CA TYR A 117 4.08 -6.55 12.94
C TYR A 117 5.22 -6.72 11.94
N LEU A 118 6.10 -5.72 11.81
CA LEU A 118 7.28 -5.79 10.96
C LEU A 118 8.10 -7.05 11.29
N GLN A 119 8.41 -7.28 12.56
CA GLN A 119 9.21 -8.43 13.01
C GLN A 119 8.55 -9.79 12.66
N ARG A 120 7.23 -9.91 12.78
CA ARG A 120 6.52 -11.14 12.38
C ARG A 120 6.46 -11.34 10.87
N SER A 121 6.43 -10.24 10.11
CA SER A 121 6.36 -10.29 8.64
C SER A 121 7.74 -10.44 7.98
N ALA A 122 8.80 -10.03 8.66
CA ALA A 122 10.16 -9.96 8.13
C ALA A 122 10.89 -11.31 8.25
N GLY A 123 10.34 -12.37 7.64
CA GLY A 123 10.99 -13.67 7.43
C GLY A 123 12.04 -14.08 8.47
N ASN A 124 13.27 -14.32 8.02
CA ASN A 124 14.40 -14.65 8.89
C ASN A 124 15.15 -13.40 9.38
N SER A 125 15.23 -12.35 8.57
CA SER A 125 15.95 -11.12 8.89
C SER A 125 15.37 -9.91 8.16
N ILE A 126 15.24 -8.78 8.86
CA ILE A 126 14.81 -7.49 8.31
C ILE A 126 15.82 -6.95 7.28
N ALA A 127 17.10 -7.29 7.42
CA ALA A 127 18.18 -6.79 6.57
C ALA A 127 18.34 -7.55 5.25
N ASP A 128 17.67 -8.70 5.11
CA ASP A 128 17.76 -9.54 3.91
C ASP A 128 17.41 -8.76 2.64
N GLN A 129 18.12 -9.11 1.56
CA GLN A 129 17.98 -8.45 0.25
C GLN A 129 18.10 -6.92 0.35
N GLY A 130 19.02 -6.48 1.22
CA GLY A 130 19.29 -5.08 1.50
C GLY A 130 18.07 -4.36 2.05
N PHE A 131 17.40 -4.89 3.06
CA PHE A 131 16.20 -4.31 3.69
C PHE A 131 14.94 -4.27 2.81
N SER A 132 14.75 -5.28 1.95
CA SER A 132 13.57 -5.34 1.07
C SER A 132 12.26 -5.41 1.87
N ALA A 133 12.22 -6.25 2.90
CA ALA A 133 11.05 -6.38 3.78
C ALA A 133 10.71 -5.05 4.49
N LEU A 134 11.71 -4.30 4.94
CA LEU A 134 11.50 -3.00 5.58
C LEU A 134 10.91 -1.97 4.61
N ARG A 135 11.37 -1.94 3.35
CA ARG A 135 10.82 -1.04 2.32
C ARG A 135 9.36 -1.37 2.00
N LEU A 136 9.04 -2.65 1.84
CA LEU A 136 7.67 -3.11 1.58
C LEU A 136 6.76 -2.76 2.76
N TRP A 137 7.20 -3.04 3.99
CA TRP A 137 6.48 -2.67 5.21
C TRP A 137 6.25 -1.16 5.31
N LYS A 138 7.28 -0.32 5.09
CA LYS A 138 7.14 1.15 5.08
C LYS A 138 6.07 1.58 4.08
N GLY A 139 6.10 1.05 2.87
CA GLY A 139 5.12 1.34 1.82
C GLY A 139 3.69 0.96 2.24
N ARG A 140 3.51 -0.20 2.89
CA ARG A 140 2.23 -0.68 3.42
C ARG A 140 1.69 0.25 4.50
N GLU A 141 2.49 0.58 5.52
CA GLU A 141 2.05 1.48 6.60
C GLU A 141 1.74 2.89 6.08
N MET A 142 2.58 3.45 5.19
CA MET A 142 2.28 4.75 4.59
C MET A 142 0.97 4.77 3.80
N THR A 143 0.62 3.66 3.14
CA THR A 143 -0.64 3.52 2.40
C THR A 143 -1.83 3.42 3.36
N ARG A 144 -1.68 2.69 4.47
CA ARG A 144 -2.66 2.61 5.56
C ARG A 144 -2.93 3.97 6.19
N ILE A 145 -1.88 4.73 6.50
CA ILE A 145 -1.99 6.07 7.09
C ILE A 145 -2.71 7.00 6.11
N ALA A 146 -2.32 6.99 4.82
CA ALA A 146 -2.93 7.84 3.80
C ALA A 146 -4.43 7.56 3.64
N VAL A 147 -4.85 6.29 3.61
CA VAL A 147 -6.29 5.99 3.46
C VAL A 147 -7.10 6.39 4.69
N ARG A 148 -6.50 6.33 5.89
CA ARG A 148 -7.15 6.80 7.13
C ARG A 148 -7.29 8.32 7.18
N GLU A 149 -6.26 9.05 6.76
CA GLU A 149 -6.31 10.50 6.61
C GLU A 149 -7.44 10.91 5.64
N LEU A 150 -7.48 10.29 4.45
CA LEU A 150 -8.51 10.58 3.43
C LEU A 150 -9.93 10.14 3.83
N ALA A 151 -10.05 9.11 4.67
CA ALA A 151 -11.32 8.70 5.25
C ALA A 151 -11.79 9.63 6.39
N ASN A 152 -10.99 10.62 6.78
CA ASN A 152 -11.24 11.50 7.94
C ASN A 152 -11.44 10.73 9.26
N VAL A 153 -10.75 9.59 9.43
CA VAL A 153 -10.78 8.78 10.66
C VAL A 153 -9.50 8.89 11.50
N ALA A 154 -8.56 9.73 11.07
CA ALA A 154 -7.33 10.04 11.79
C ALA A 154 -7.16 11.57 11.88
N SER A 155 -6.80 12.09 13.05
CA SER A 155 -6.46 13.50 13.20
C SER A 155 -5.12 13.84 12.55
N LEU A 156 -4.82 15.14 12.38
CA LEU A 156 -3.52 15.56 11.86
C LEU A 156 -2.36 15.11 12.78
N GLU A 157 -2.56 15.20 14.09
CA GLU A 157 -1.58 14.78 15.10
C GLU A 157 -1.37 13.25 15.06
N GLU A 158 -2.44 12.49 14.88
CA GLU A 158 -2.34 11.03 14.72
C GLU A 158 -1.59 10.66 13.43
N THR A 159 -1.97 11.23 12.29
CA THR A 159 -1.33 10.99 10.99
C THR A 159 0.16 11.31 11.04
N THR A 160 0.52 12.50 11.54
CA THR A 160 1.92 12.92 11.58
C THR A 160 2.74 12.16 12.63
N GLY A 161 2.13 11.76 13.74
CA GLY A 161 2.72 10.89 14.74
C GLY A 161 3.01 9.49 14.19
N GLU A 162 2.07 8.87 13.49
CA GLU A 162 2.27 7.55 12.87
C GLU A 162 3.36 7.60 11.78
N LEU A 163 3.39 8.63 10.94
CA LEU A 163 4.43 8.82 9.93
C LEU A 163 5.83 8.95 10.57
N SER A 164 5.93 9.70 11.67
CA SER A 164 7.16 9.86 12.43
C SER A 164 7.64 8.53 13.03
N GLN A 165 6.72 7.74 13.57
CA GLN A 165 7.03 6.40 14.09
C GLN A 165 7.47 5.44 13.00
N VAL A 166 6.87 5.48 11.80
CA VAL A 166 7.32 4.69 10.65
C VAL A 166 8.77 5.02 10.29
N ALA A 167 9.13 6.31 10.24
CA ALA A 167 10.50 6.75 10.00
C ALA A 167 11.46 6.27 11.11
N GLU A 168 11.07 6.42 12.38
CA GLU A 168 11.87 5.99 13.52
C GLU A 168 12.13 4.47 13.51
N ILE A 169 11.12 3.66 13.23
CA ILE A 169 11.27 2.20 13.09
C ILE A 169 12.27 1.87 11.97
N CYS A 170 12.19 2.55 10.83
CA CYS A 170 13.13 2.33 9.73
C CYS A 170 14.57 2.66 10.13
N ILE A 171 14.77 3.84 10.73
CA ILE A 171 16.10 4.32 11.14
C ILE A 171 16.72 3.36 12.17
N ARG A 172 15.96 2.96 13.18
CA ARG A 172 16.44 2.06 14.24
C ARG A 172 16.82 0.70 13.70
N ASN A 173 15.99 0.08 12.87
CA ASN A 173 16.30 -1.26 12.33
C ASN A 173 17.53 -1.27 11.42
N VAL A 174 17.71 -0.23 10.58
CA VAL A 174 18.90 -0.12 9.73
C VAL A 174 20.15 0.14 10.58
N PHE A 175 20.05 1.03 11.57
CA PHE A 175 21.15 1.32 12.49
C PHE A 175 21.56 0.09 13.29
N GLU A 176 20.61 -0.62 13.90
CA GLU A 176 20.88 -1.79 14.73
C GLU A 176 21.59 -2.89 13.94
N HIS A 177 21.15 -3.16 12.71
CA HIS A 177 21.81 -4.12 11.83
C HIS A 177 23.27 -3.72 11.56
N TRP A 178 23.51 -2.51 11.06
CA TRP A 178 24.87 -2.09 10.70
C TRP A 178 25.77 -1.91 11.92
N ASN A 179 25.22 -1.46 13.05
CA ASN A 179 25.98 -1.38 14.30
C ASN A 179 26.41 -2.78 14.77
N ALA A 180 25.55 -3.81 14.61
CA ALA A 180 25.92 -5.18 14.92
C ALA A 180 27.02 -5.72 13.97
N GLU A 181 26.83 -5.59 12.66
CA GLU A 181 27.77 -6.05 11.63
C GLU A 181 29.16 -5.39 11.80
N LEU A 182 29.20 -4.06 11.96
CA LEU A 182 30.46 -3.33 12.10
C LEU A 182 31.17 -3.66 13.41
N ARG A 183 30.43 -3.87 14.51
CA ARG A 183 31.03 -4.29 15.78
C ARG A 183 31.58 -5.71 15.72
N GLN A 184 30.92 -6.61 14.97
CA GLN A 184 31.43 -7.95 14.74
C GLN A 184 32.72 -7.92 13.92
N GLN A 185 32.79 -7.05 12.90
CA GLN A 185 33.95 -6.97 12.00
C GLN A 185 35.15 -6.21 12.61
N TYR A 186 34.90 -5.12 13.34
CA TYR A 186 35.93 -4.17 13.77
C TYR A 186 36.06 -4.04 15.29
N GLY A 187 35.21 -4.73 16.07
CA GLY A 187 35.13 -4.58 17.52
C GLY A 187 34.25 -3.41 17.96
N SER A 188 33.99 -3.32 19.26
CA SER A 188 33.15 -2.26 19.82
C SER A 188 33.91 -0.94 19.99
N PRO A 189 33.34 0.20 19.55
CA PRO A 189 33.95 1.50 19.77
C PRO A 189 34.00 1.85 21.26
N LYS A 190 34.95 2.72 21.63
CA LYS A 190 35.07 3.25 23.00
C LYS A 190 34.00 4.30 23.35
N ALA A 191 33.30 4.81 22.36
CA ALA A 191 32.25 5.81 22.50
C ALA A 191 30.91 5.25 22.00
N GLU A 192 29.82 5.79 22.54
CA GLU A 192 28.48 5.48 22.07
C GLU A 192 28.13 6.30 20.82
N PHE A 193 27.13 5.82 20.08
CA PHE A 193 26.63 6.45 18.87
C PHE A 193 25.20 6.93 19.11
N ALA A 194 24.88 8.13 18.64
CA ALA A 194 23.54 8.70 18.75
C ALA A 194 23.08 9.25 17.40
N ILE A 195 21.78 9.07 17.12
CA ILE A 195 21.08 9.69 16.00
C ILE A 195 20.14 10.74 16.58
N LEU A 196 20.32 11.99 16.15
CA LEU A 196 19.46 13.10 16.56
C LEU A 196 18.56 13.48 15.38
N ALA A 197 17.25 13.23 15.54
CA ALA A 197 16.26 13.72 14.61
C ALA A 197 16.05 15.22 14.81
N LEU A 198 16.14 15.99 13.73
CA LEU A 198 15.88 17.43 13.70
C LEU A 198 14.64 17.74 12.84
N GLY A 199 14.20 18.99 12.86
CA GLY A 199 13.05 19.44 12.07
C GLY A 199 11.78 18.65 12.39
N LYS A 200 10.99 18.32 11.36
CA LYS A 200 9.70 17.64 11.53
C LYS A 200 9.78 16.29 12.22
N LEU A 201 10.81 15.48 11.90
CA LEU A 201 10.99 14.20 12.59
C LEU A 201 11.34 14.41 14.06
N GLY A 202 12.19 15.40 14.37
CA GLY A 202 12.50 15.78 15.75
C GLY A 202 11.28 16.29 16.53
N GLY A 203 10.33 16.92 15.84
CA GLY A 203 9.04 17.37 16.39
C GLY A 203 7.94 16.30 16.39
N GLY A 204 8.17 15.12 15.81
CA GLY A 204 7.14 14.07 15.68
C GLY A 204 6.01 14.42 14.70
N GLU A 205 6.26 15.33 13.77
CA GLU A 205 5.26 15.94 12.88
C GLU A 205 5.55 15.68 11.37
N LEU A 206 6.09 14.51 11.03
CA LEU A 206 6.33 14.15 9.63
C LEU A 206 5.05 14.17 8.79
N ASN A 207 5.18 14.54 7.52
CA ASN A 207 4.10 14.43 6.53
C ASN A 207 4.46 13.42 5.43
N HIS A 208 3.50 13.06 4.58
CA HIS A 208 3.67 12.04 3.54
C HIS A 208 4.79 12.30 2.53
N SER A 209 5.18 13.57 2.36
CA SER A 209 6.22 14.01 1.42
C SER A 209 7.55 14.36 2.09
N SER A 210 7.72 14.03 3.38
CA SER A 210 8.96 14.34 4.09
C SER A 210 10.10 13.45 3.61
N ASP A 211 11.31 14.03 3.64
CA ASP A 211 12.57 13.38 3.29
C ASP A 211 12.91 12.17 4.19
#